data_AF-A0A9X2VPQ5-F1
#
_entry.id   AF-A0A9X2VPQ5-F1
#
_cell.length_a   1.000
_cell.length_b   1.000
_cell.length_c   1.000
_cell.angle_alpha   90.00
_cell.angle_beta   90.00
_cell.angle_gamma   90.00
#
_symmetry.space_group_name_H-M   'P 1'
#
loop_
_entity.id
_entity.type
_entity.pdbx_description
1 polymer ?
#
loop_
_entity_poly.entity_id
_entity_poly.type
_entity_poly.pdbx_seq_one_letter_code
_entity_poly.pdbx_strand_id
1 'polypeptide(L)'
;MRRMYDSVSAGAIPTDAEMVAGYVDGRFAWSSADWARFPNSVRVRISAIGATHVAEVFDVEVGCIWPPRNVVPLVVAARNAGIDPTVYVNQHNDWGPTRAEFDRAGVPHPHWWVAHYDGVVAVPDGAVAKQYAHPGAVPGKPAGPWETGQHYDLSAVLDYWPGVDNSNGDDVSFNDQITNHEGVTFSAGQWLTWSNEYAAQSAANTAALLAKLDALAAVVTADKDVSAEELRRIVDDAVKANSSTQAKMIAQQAVAELRVAVREELGEENQEKADAIVDAVAVRLARD
;
A
#
# COMPACT_ATOMS: atom_id res chain seq x y z
N MET A 1 7.79 -23.46 12.25
CA MET A 1 7.07 -22.17 12.37
C MET A 1 8.10 -21.07 12.43
N ARG A 2 8.08 -20.15 11.47
CA ARG A 2 8.96 -18.97 11.43
C ARG A 2 8.34 -17.82 12.20
N ARG A 3 9.17 -16.87 12.63
CA ARG A 3 8.74 -15.64 13.29
C ARG A 3 9.02 -14.47 12.36
N MET A 4 7.98 -13.69 12.08
CA MET A 4 8.07 -12.46 11.29
C MET A 4 7.80 -11.25 12.17
N TYR A 5 8.54 -10.18 11.90
CA TYR A 5 8.42 -8.88 12.56
C TYR A 5 7.89 -7.87 11.55
N ASP A 6 6.89 -7.09 11.92
CA ASP A 6 6.37 -6.04 11.05
C ASP A 6 6.15 -4.73 11.80
N SER A 7 6.33 -3.61 11.11
CA SER A 7 6.21 -2.27 11.68
C SER A 7 6.11 -1.22 10.57
N VAL A 8 5.41 -0.13 10.86
CA VAL A 8 5.45 1.09 10.04
C VAL A 8 6.81 1.79 10.10
N SER A 9 7.71 1.40 11.01
CA SER A 9 9.08 1.91 11.12
C SER A 9 10.08 0.76 11.21
N ALA A 10 10.93 0.61 10.20
CA ALA A 10 11.99 -0.39 10.20
C ALA A 10 12.85 -0.30 11.47
N GLY A 11 13.15 0.92 11.92
CA GLY A 11 13.98 1.21 13.11
C GLY A 11 13.53 0.50 14.39
N ALA A 12 12.25 0.14 14.49
CA ALA A 12 11.70 -0.59 15.63
C ALA A 12 12.10 -2.07 15.66
N ILE A 13 12.37 -2.68 14.50
CA ILE A 13 12.60 -4.11 14.37
C ILE A 13 14.09 -4.44 14.62
N PRO A 14 14.40 -5.51 15.39
CA PRO A 14 15.76 -6.01 15.58
C PRO A 14 16.44 -6.38 14.26
N THR A 15 17.70 -5.97 14.07
CA THR A 15 18.44 -6.19 12.81
C THR A 15 18.83 -7.65 12.55
N ASP A 16 18.68 -8.52 13.55
CA ASP A 16 18.88 -9.97 13.47
C ASP A 16 17.57 -10.75 13.23
N ALA A 17 16.45 -10.07 12.95
CA ALA A 17 15.19 -10.72 12.60
C ALA A 17 15.36 -11.60 11.35
N GLU A 18 14.97 -12.88 11.43
CA GLU A 18 15.06 -13.81 10.29
C GLU A 18 14.07 -13.47 9.16
N MET A 19 12.97 -12.79 9.50
CA MET A 19 11.92 -12.40 8.57
C MET A 19 11.29 -11.08 8.99
N VAL A 20 11.18 -10.15 8.04
CA VAL A 20 10.61 -8.82 8.25
C VAL A 20 9.55 -8.51 7.21
N ALA A 21 8.50 -7.80 7.62
CA ALA A 21 7.54 -7.23 6.69
C ALA A 21 7.50 -5.70 6.82
N GLY A 22 7.50 -5.04 5.68
CA GLY A 22 7.56 -3.58 5.58
C GLY A 22 6.76 -3.07 4.38
N TYR A 23 6.28 -1.84 4.48
CA TYR A 23 5.48 -1.24 3.43
C TYR A 23 6.37 -0.74 2.28
N VAL A 24 5.96 -0.98 1.04
CA VAL A 24 6.65 -0.48 -0.17
C VAL A 24 5.97 0.74 -0.79
N ASP A 25 4.78 1.09 -0.32
CA ASP A 25 4.00 2.22 -0.79
C ASP A 25 3.19 2.89 0.33
N GLY A 26 2.49 3.97 -0.03
CA GLY A 26 1.67 4.73 0.91
C GLY A 26 2.48 5.51 1.94
N ARG A 27 1.80 5.99 2.99
CA ARG A 27 2.40 6.85 4.03
C ARG A 27 3.40 6.13 4.94
N PHE A 28 3.48 4.80 4.85
CA PHE A 28 4.31 3.95 5.68
C PHE A 28 5.49 3.36 4.91
N ALA A 29 5.68 3.74 3.64
CA ALA A 29 6.71 3.19 2.77
C ALA A 29 8.10 3.30 3.41
N TRP A 30 8.77 2.15 3.51
CA TRP A 30 10.16 2.06 3.92
C TRP A 30 11.08 2.55 2.80
N SER A 31 12.13 3.29 3.18
CA SER A 31 13.19 3.69 2.26
C SER A 31 14.11 2.52 1.89
N SER A 32 14.94 2.66 0.86
CA SER A 32 15.97 1.65 0.56
C SER A 32 16.94 1.44 1.74
N ALA A 33 17.23 2.50 2.50
CA ALA A 33 18.05 2.41 3.71
C ALA A 33 17.38 1.56 4.80
N ASP A 34 16.06 1.69 4.97
CA ASP A 34 15.28 0.88 5.90
C ASP A 34 15.34 -0.61 5.56
N TRP A 35 15.19 -0.96 4.28
CA TRP A 35 15.34 -2.35 3.80
C TRP A 35 16.77 -2.87 3.96
N ALA A 36 17.77 -2.04 3.70
CA ALA A 36 19.19 -2.39 3.83
C ALA A 36 19.60 -2.77 5.27
N ARG A 37 18.81 -2.38 6.30
CA ARG A 37 19.01 -2.81 7.69
C ARG A 37 18.84 -4.32 7.89
N PHE A 38 18.19 -5.01 6.94
CA PHE A 38 17.83 -6.42 7.02
C PHE A 38 18.44 -7.22 5.85
N PRO A 39 19.79 -7.30 5.74
CA PRO A 39 20.45 -7.94 4.59
C PRO A 39 20.34 -9.47 4.59
N ASN A 40 20.03 -10.07 5.75
CA ASN A 40 19.97 -11.53 5.91
C ASN A 40 18.54 -12.03 6.19
N SER A 41 17.56 -11.14 6.17
CA SER A 41 16.17 -11.46 6.48
C SER A 41 15.41 -11.84 5.22
N VAL A 42 14.42 -12.72 5.34
CA VAL A 42 13.35 -12.81 4.34
C VAL A 42 12.52 -11.54 4.40
N ARG A 43 12.38 -10.84 3.28
CA ARG A 43 11.68 -9.55 3.17
C ARG A 43 10.30 -9.75 2.56
N VAL A 44 9.26 -9.42 3.32
CA VAL A 44 7.86 -9.44 2.85
C VAL A 44 7.42 -8.00 2.59
N ARG A 45 7.02 -7.71 1.36
CA ARG A 45 6.63 -6.37 0.92
C ARG A 45 5.12 -6.22 1.03
N ILE A 46 4.71 -5.23 1.80
CA ILE A 46 3.31 -4.89 2.04
C ILE A 46 2.93 -3.68 1.20
N SER A 47 1.78 -3.75 0.54
CA SER A 47 1.16 -2.61 -0.11
C SER A 47 -0.06 -2.15 0.69
N ALA A 48 -0.04 -0.87 1.07
CA ALA A 48 -1.14 -0.15 1.69
C ALA A 48 -2.12 0.46 0.67
N ILE A 49 -1.69 0.66 -0.59
CA ILE A 49 -2.50 1.36 -1.62
C ILE A 49 -2.64 0.62 -2.96
N GLY A 50 -2.16 -0.61 -3.06
CA GLY A 50 -2.36 -1.51 -4.21
C GLY A 50 -1.25 -1.54 -5.26
N ALA A 51 0.03 -1.47 -4.88
CA ALA A 51 1.18 -1.68 -5.78
C ALA A 51 1.32 -3.17 -6.18
N THR A 52 0.51 -3.60 -7.14
CA THR A 52 0.31 -5.01 -7.54
C THR A 52 1.50 -5.73 -8.17
N HIS A 53 2.61 -5.04 -8.41
CA HIS A 53 3.80 -5.55 -9.10
C HIS A 53 5.01 -5.73 -8.17
N VAL A 54 4.92 -5.24 -6.93
CA VAL A 54 6.06 -5.13 -6.00
C VAL A 54 5.77 -5.60 -4.59
N ALA A 55 4.50 -5.87 -4.27
CA ALA A 55 4.11 -6.34 -2.96
C ALA A 55 3.59 -7.78 -3.05
N GLU A 56 4.04 -8.62 -2.13
CA GLU A 56 3.47 -9.95 -1.93
C GLU A 56 2.21 -9.88 -1.05
N VAL A 57 2.04 -8.81 -0.27
CA VAL A 57 0.92 -8.64 0.67
C VAL A 57 0.10 -7.38 0.35
N PHE A 58 -1.22 -7.50 0.35
CA PHE A 58 -2.15 -6.37 0.34
C PHE A 58 -2.79 -6.17 1.72
N ASP A 59 -2.63 -4.98 2.28
CA ASP A 59 -3.14 -4.62 3.61
C ASP A 59 -4.57 -4.07 3.54
N VAL A 60 -5.52 -4.86 4.03
CA VAL A 60 -6.95 -4.50 4.09
C VAL A 60 -7.31 -4.07 5.51
N GLU A 61 -7.03 -2.81 5.81
CA GLU A 61 -7.44 -2.14 7.03
C GLU A 61 -7.79 -0.66 6.81
N VAL A 62 -8.47 -0.04 7.77
CA VAL A 62 -8.86 1.37 7.69
C VAL A 62 -7.61 2.25 7.61
N GLY A 63 -7.47 2.98 6.52
CA GLY A 63 -6.29 3.80 6.22
C GLY A 63 -5.36 3.18 5.15
N CYS A 64 -5.62 1.94 4.75
CA CYS A 64 -4.98 1.23 3.65
C CYS A 64 -6.03 0.90 2.56
N ILE A 65 -6.08 -0.33 2.03
CA ILE A 65 -6.92 -0.71 0.88
C ILE A 65 -8.42 -0.71 1.21
N TRP A 66 -8.81 -0.71 2.49
CA TRP A 66 -10.20 -0.78 2.94
C TRP A 66 -11.13 0.20 2.20
N PRO A 67 -12.37 -0.20 1.83
CA PRO A 67 -13.10 -1.41 2.24
C PRO A 67 -12.71 -2.73 1.55
N PRO A 68 -13.05 -3.89 2.15
CA PRO A 68 -12.66 -5.23 1.67
C PRO A 68 -12.80 -5.48 0.17
N ARG A 69 -13.87 -4.98 -0.45
CA ARG A 69 -14.12 -5.16 -1.89
C ARG A 69 -13.01 -4.64 -2.79
N ASN A 70 -12.22 -3.66 -2.32
CA ASN A 70 -11.19 -3.01 -3.10
C ASN A 70 -10.00 -3.94 -3.38
N VAL A 71 -9.77 -4.96 -2.54
CA VAL A 71 -8.61 -5.86 -2.70
C VAL A 71 -8.82 -6.89 -3.81
N VAL A 72 -10.07 -7.21 -4.14
CA VAL A 72 -10.39 -8.23 -5.16
C VAL A 72 -9.77 -7.91 -6.53
N PRO A 73 -9.96 -6.71 -7.13
CA PRO A 73 -9.32 -6.38 -8.40
C PRO A 73 -7.78 -6.34 -8.31
N LEU A 74 -7.21 -5.99 -7.15
CA LEU A 74 -5.76 -5.96 -6.95
C LEU A 74 -5.16 -7.37 -6.96
N VAL A 75 -5.81 -8.32 -6.29
CA VAL A 75 -5.39 -9.74 -6.33
C VAL A 75 -5.50 -10.32 -7.74
N VAL A 76 -6.55 -9.97 -8.50
CA VAL A 76 -6.66 -10.37 -9.90
C VAL A 76 -5.52 -9.78 -10.73
N ALA A 77 -5.21 -8.50 -10.57
CA ALA A 77 -4.12 -7.84 -11.27
C ALA A 77 -2.75 -8.45 -10.91
N ALA A 78 -2.46 -8.69 -9.63
CA ALA A 78 -1.21 -9.32 -9.19
C ALA A 78 -1.03 -10.73 -9.81
N ARG A 79 -2.09 -11.54 -9.82
CA ARG A 79 -2.07 -12.87 -10.46
C ARG A 79 -1.84 -12.79 -11.96
N ASN A 80 -2.46 -11.83 -12.64
CA ASN A 80 -2.22 -11.60 -14.07
C ASN A 80 -0.77 -11.17 -14.34
N ALA A 81 -0.11 -10.52 -13.38
CA ALA A 81 1.31 -10.20 -13.40
C ALA A 81 2.22 -11.37 -12.96
N GLY A 82 1.67 -12.54 -12.66
CA GLY A 82 2.43 -13.73 -12.25
C GLY A 82 2.82 -13.76 -10.78
N ILE A 83 2.28 -12.86 -9.95
CA ILE A 83 2.47 -12.86 -8.50
C ILE A 83 1.41 -13.74 -7.84
N ASP A 84 1.79 -14.46 -6.78
CA ASP A 84 0.88 -15.22 -5.94
C ASP A 84 0.62 -14.45 -4.62
N PRO A 85 -0.42 -13.58 -4.57
CA PRO A 85 -0.54 -12.58 -3.51
C PRO A 85 -1.15 -13.15 -2.23
N THR A 86 -0.81 -12.50 -1.13
CA THR A 86 -1.40 -12.66 0.19
C THR A 86 -2.23 -11.43 0.54
N VAL A 87 -3.31 -11.61 1.30
CA VAL A 87 -4.09 -10.50 1.85
C VAL A 87 -3.98 -10.52 3.37
N TYR A 88 -3.58 -9.39 3.94
CA TYR A 88 -3.61 -9.15 5.37
C TYR A 88 -4.97 -8.59 5.79
N VAL A 89 -5.55 -9.14 6.87
CA VAL A 89 -6.86 -8.75 7.42
C VAL A 89 -6.92 -8.98 8.92
N ASN A 90 -7.70 -8.15 9.62
CA ASN A 90 -8.12 -8.46 10.98
C ASN A 90 -9.12 -9.64 11.02
N GLN A 91 -8.89 -10.61 11.90
CA GLN A 91 -9.71 -11.82 12.02
C GLN A 91 -11.18 -11.52 12.31
N HIS A 92 -11.45 -10.58 13.22
CA HIS A 92 -12.81 -10.30 13.69
C HIS A 92 -13.58 -9.38 12.76
N ASN A 93 -12.90 -8.38 12.19
CA ASN A 93 -13.57 -7.30 11.47
C ASN A 93 -13.60 -7.53 9.97
N ASP A 94 -12.51 -8.05 9.38
CA ASP A 94 -12.29 -7.94 7.93
C ASP A 94 -12.12 -9.29 7.24
N TRP A 95 -11.68 -10.36 7.92
CA TRP A 95 -11.43 -11.64 7.24
C TRP A 95 -12.71 -12.26 6.64
N GLY A 96 -13.79 -12.32 7.42
CA GLY A 96 -15.09 -12.81 6.95
C GLY A 96 -15.67 -11.98 5.79
N PRO A 97 -15.80 -10.65 5.95
CA PRO A 97 -16.26 -9.77 4.87
C PRO A 97 -15.39 -9.85 3.61
N THR A 98 -14.06 -9.85 3.73
CA THR A 98 -13.15 -9.92 2.58
C THR A 98 -13.31 -11.22 1.81
N ARG A 99 -13.39 -12.37 2.51
CA ARG A 99 -13.70 -13.65 1.87
C ARG A 99 -15.02 -13.63 1.10
N ALA A 100 -16.06 -13.02 1.68
CA ALA A 100 -17.35 -12.91 1.01
C ALA A 100 -17.30 -12.04 -0.26
N GLU A 101 -16.40 -11.04 -0.33
CA GLU A 101 -16.16 -10.26 -1.55
C GLU A 101 -15.50 -11.12 -2.65
N PHE A 102 -14.52 -11.96 -2.31
CA PHE A 102 -13.93 -12.91 -3.26
C PHE A 102 -14.95 -13.93 -3.77
N ASP A 103 -15.75 -14.50 -2.86
CA ASP A 103 -16.81 -15.46 -3.22
C ASP A 103 -17.84 -14.82 -4.17
N ARG A 104 -18.28 -13.58 -3.88
CA ARG A 104 -19.23 -12.85 -4.71
C ARG A 104 -18.68 -12.53 -6.09
N ALA A 105 -17.38 -12.24 -6.18
CA ALA A 105 -16.71 -11.97 -7.44
C ALA A 105 -16.36 -13.24 -8.23
N GLY A 106 -16.52 -14.42 -7.63
CA GLY A 106 -16.09 -15.68 -8.24
C GLY A 106 -14.57 -15.78 -8.43
N VAL A 107 -13.81 -15.03 -7.63
CA VAL A 107 -12.34 -15.01 -7.69
C VAL A 107 -11.79 -15.97 -6.63
N PRO A 108 -10.89 -16.91 -6.99
CA PRO A 108 -10.25 -17.79 -6.01
C PRO A 108 -9.60 -16.98 -4.89
N HIS A 109 -9.69 -17.46 -3.65
CA HIS A 109 -9.15 -16.71 -2.50
C HIS A 109 -7.61 -16.59 -2.61
N PRO A 110 -7.02 -15.47 -2.16
CA PRO A 110 -5.57 -15.35 -1.99
C PRO A 110 -5.09 -16.19 -0.81
N HIS A 111 -3.78 -16.20 -0.56
CA HIS A 111 -3.27 -16.61 0.75
C HIS A 111 -3.70 -15.57 1.80
N TRP A 112 -3.79 -15.99 3.06
CA TRP A 112 -4.23 -15.10 4.14
C TRP A 112 -3.13 -14.92 5.19
N TRP A 113 -2.91 -13.67 5.56
CA TRP A 113 -2.21 -13.30 6.79
C TRP A 113 -3.24 -12.67 7.74
N VAL A 114 -3.53 -13.34 8.85
CA VAL A 114 -4.68 -12.98 9.69
C VAL A 114 -4.22 -12.39 11.02
N ALA A 115 -4.66 -11.17 11.35
CA ALA A 115 -4.39 -10.57 12.65
C ALA A 115 -5.42 -10.99 13.71
N HIS A 116 -4.93 -11.58 14.79
CA HIS A 116 -5.67 -11.87 16.01
C HIS A 116 -4.74 -11.85 17.22
N TYR A 117 -4.77 -10.73 17.93
CA TYR A 117 -3.87 -10.41 19.04
C TYR A 117 -4.25 -11.17 20.33
N ASP A 118 -4.00 -12.46 20.36
CA ASP A 118 -4.31 -13.37 21.48
C ASP A 118 -3.05 -13.96 22.13
N GLY A 119 -1.85 -13.63 21.63
CA GLY A 119 -0.59 -14.20 22.10
C GLY A 119 -0.36 -15.65 21.65
N VAL A 120 -1.23 -16.22 20.81
CA VAL A 120 -1.19 -17.62 20.39
C VAL A 120 -0.58 -17.74 18.99
N VAL A 121 0.55 -18.43 18.88
CA VAL A 121 1.30 -18.61 17.63
C VAL A 121 0.68 -19.61 16.64
N ALA A 122 -0.43 -20.25 16.99
CA ALA A 122 -1.12 -21.17 16.09
C ALA A 122 -1.78 -20.40 14.94
N VAL A 123 -1.36 -20.66 13.71
CA VAL A 123 -1.93 -20.09 12.48
C VAL A 123 -3.30 -20.73 12.22
N PRO A 124 -4.37 -19.96 11.97
CA PRO A 124 -5.70 -20.52 11.74
C PRO A 124 -5.76 -21.25 10.40
N ASP A 125 -6.61 -22.27 10.31
CA ASP A 125 -6.79 -23.04 9.08
C ASP A 125 -7.15 -22.14 7.90
N GLY A 126 -6.46 -22.35 6.77
CA GLY A 126 -6.62 -21.55 5.55
C GLY A 126 -5.76 -20.28 5.51
N ALA A 127 -4.99 -19.97 6.55
CA ALA A 127 -4.00 -18.89 6.54
C ALA A 127 -2.56 -19.43 6.44
N VAL A 128 -1.64 -18.61 5.95
CA VAL A 128 -0.19 -18.89 5.87
C VAL A 128 0.59 -18.18 6.97
N ALA A 129 0.00 -17.14 7.55
CA ALA A 129 0.56 -16.39 8.67
C ALA A 129 -0.54 -15.87 9.60
N LYS A 130 -0.19 -15.66 10.87
CA LYS A 130 -1.03 -15.02 11.87
C LYS A 130 -0.24 -13.97 12.64
N GLN A 131 -0.72 -12.74 12.67
CA GLN A 131 -0.21 -11.72 13.60
C GLN A 131 -0.85 -11.93 14.97
N TYR A 132 -0.06 -12.29 15.97
CA TYR A 132 -0.54 -12.73 17.28
C TYR A 132 -0.18 -11.77 18.42
N ALA A 133 0.74 -10.84 18.19
CA ALA A 133 1.10 -9.81 19.15
C ALA A 133 1.36 -8.47 18.47
N HIS A 134 1.12 -7.38 19.20
CA HIS A 134 1.26 -6.01 18.74
C HIS A 134 2.06 -5.15 19.73
N PRO A 135 2.53 -3.94 19.39
CA PRO A 135 3.34 -3.08 20.25
C PRO A 135 2.97 -2.91 21.74
N GLY A 136 1.67 -2.94 22.07
CA GLY A 136 1.14 -2.55 23.38
C GLY A 136 1.23 -1.03 23.64
N ALA A 137 0.50 -0.39 24.55
CA ALA A 137 -0.84 -0.65 25.07
C ALA A 137 -1.66 0.62 24.78
N VAL A 138 -2.95 0.49 24.46
CA VAL A 138 -3.86 1.64 24.51
C VAL A 138 -3.79 2.19 25.94
N PRO A 139 -3.55 3.51 26.16
CA PRO A 139 -3.46 4.08 27.49
C PRO A 139 -4.62 3.62 28.39
N GLY A 140 -4.29 2.99 29.52
CA GLY A 140 -5.28 2.49 30.49
C GLY A 140 -5.69 1.02 30.34
N LYS A 141 -5.12 0.25 29.40
CA LYS A 141 -5.26 -1.22 29.38
C LYS A 141 -4.01 -1.90 29.96
N PRO A 142 -4.17 -2.92 30.84
CA PRO A 142 -3.04 -3.69 31.33
C PRO A 142 -2.39 -4.46 30.19
N ALA A 143 -1.05 -4.50 30.19
CA ALA A 143 -0.28 -5.21 29.18
C ALA A 143 -0.65 -6.70 29.17
N GLY A 144 -1.08 -7.19 28.01
CA GLY A 144 -1.39 -8.60 27.80
C GLY A 144 -0.22 -9.39 27.23
N PRO A 145 -0.28 -10.73 27.24
CA PRO A 145 0.70 -11.60 26.57
C PRO A 145 0.75 -11.42 25.04
N TRP A 146 -0.20 -10.68 24.46
CA TRP A 146 -0.26 -10.26 23.06
C TRP A 146 0.41 -8.91 22.81
N GLU A 147 1.13 -8.36 23.78
CA GLU A 147 1.92 -7.14 23.62
C GLU A 147 3.40 -7.46 23.51
N THR A 148 4.08 -6.86 22.53
CA THR A 148 5.53 -7.00 22.35
C THR A 148 6.30 -6.08 23.29
N GLY A 149 5.67 -5.00 23.77
CA GLY A 149 6.32 -3.95 24.56
C GLY A 149 7.33 -3.13 23.76
N GLN A 150 7.25 -3.20 22.43
CA GLN A 150 8.15 -2.57 21.45
C GLN A 150 7.32 -1.90 20.36
N HIS A 151 7.93 -1.24 19.37
CA HIS A 151 7.19 -0.59 18.27
C HIS A 151 7.03 -1.47 17.02
N TYR A 152 6.90 -2.79 17.20
CA TYR A 152 6.64 -3.77 16.14
C TYR A 152 5.61 -4.82 16.56
N ASP A 153 4.96 -5.41 15.56
CA ASP A 153 4.06 -6.55 15.66
C ASP A 153 4.83 -7.87 15.46
N LEU A 154 4.26 -8.98 15.95
CA LEU A 154 4.80 -10.32 15.75
C LEU A 154 3.80 -11.23 15.07
N SER A 155 4.30 -11.94 14.07
CA SER A 155 3.56 -12.94 13.32
C SER A 155 4.20 -14.32 13.40
N ALA A 156 3.37 -15.34 13.51
CA ALA A 156 3.73 -16.73 13.32
C ALA A 156 3.46 -17.10 11.86
N VAL A 157 4.46 -17.66 11.19
CA VAL A 157 4.43 -17.95 9.76
C VAL A 157 4.69 -19.43 9.54
N LEU A 158 3.88 -20.08 8.70
CA LEU A 158 4.11 -21.47 8.31
C LEU A 158 5.52 -21.66 7.72
N ASP A 159 6.00 -22.90 7.70
CA ASP A 159 7.34 -23.21 7.18
C ASP A 159 7.54 -22.81 5.72
N TYR A 160 6.43 -22.64 4.99
CA TYR A 160 6.40 -22.20 3.61
C TYR A 160 5.28 -21.19 3.38
N TRP A 161 5.61 -20.11 2.67
CA TRP A 161 4.73 -19.01 2.28
C TRP A 161 4.82 -18.81 0.76
N PRO A 162 3.81 -19.25 -0.01
CA PRO A 162 3.78 -19.06 -1.46
C PRO A 162 3.81 -17.56 -1.85
N GLY A 163 4.54 -17.23 -2.91
CA GLY A 163 4.76 -15.85 -3.34
C GLY A 163 5.91 -15.13 -2.61
N VAL A 164 6.19 -15.51 -1.35
CA VAL A 164 7.32 -14.98 -0.57
C VAL A 164 8.56 -15.88 -0.67
N ASP A 165 8.41 -17.20 -0.55
CA ASP A 165 9.55 -18.12 -0.54
C ASP A 165 9.95 -18.63 -1.94
N ASN A 166 9.11 -18.37 -2.96
CA ASN A 166 9.34 -18.79 -4.35
C ASN A 166 9.91 -17.67 -5.23
N SER A 167 9.87 -16.44 -4.76
CA SER A 167 10.52 -15.31 -5.44
C SER A 167 12.02 -15.52 -5.28
N ASN A 168 12.62 -16.24 -6.25
CA ASN A 168 14.06 -16.48 -6.33
C ASN A 168 14.81 -15.19 -5.95
N GLY A 169 15.71 -15.29 -4.98
CA GLY A 169 16.35 -14.18 -4.24
C GLY A 169 17.26 -13.25 -5.04
N ASP A 170 16.83 -12.79 -6.22
CA ASP A 170 17.41 -11.66 -6.93
C ASP A 170 16.74 -10.39 -6.40
N ASP A 171 17.16 -10.07 -5.18
CA ASP A 171 16.76 -8.93 -4.38
C ASP A 171 17.27 -7.64 -5.04
N VAL A 172 16.54 -7.17 -6.03
CA VAL A 172 16.55 -5.77 -6.44
C VAL A 172 15.11 -5.31 -6.32
N SER A 173 14.82 -4.43 -5.37
CA SER A 173 13.49 -3.85 -5.30
C SER A 173 13.21 -3.14 -6.63
N PHE A 174 11.97 -3.18 -7.11
CA PHE A 174 11.57 -2.45 -8.31
C PHE A 174 11.87 -0.95 -8.21
N ASN A 175 11.85 -0.40 -6.99
CA ASN A 175 12.31 0.96 -6.73
C ASN A 175 13.83 1.09 -6.92
N ASP A 176 14.65 0.14 -6.49
CA ASP A 176 16.11 0.12 -6.75
C ASP A 176 16.44 -0.10 -8.24
N GLN A 177 15.57 -0.78 -9.00
CA GLN A 177 15.70 -0.94 -10.46
C GLN A 177 15.33 0.33 -11.24
N ILE A 178 14.44 1.16 -10.67
CA ILE A 178 14.01 2.44 -11.26
C ILE A 178 14.95 3.58 -10.87
N THR A 179 15.42 3.64 -9.62
CA THR A 179 16.24 4.75 -9.09
C THR A 179 17.73 4.65 -9.46
N ASN A 180 18.32 3.45 -9.61
CA ASN A 180 19.73 3.30 -10.01
C ASN A 180 19.90 3.22 -11.54
N HIS A 181 19.54 4.30 -12.25
CA HIS A 181 19.51 4.39 -13.72
C HIS A 181 20.89 4.47 -14.40
N GLU A 182 21.80 3.53 -14.09
CA GLU A 182 22.97 3.25 -14.93
C GLU A 182 23.03 1.75 -15.29
N GLY A 183 22.67 1.42 -16.54
CA GLY A 183 23.14 0.19 -17.19
C GLY A 183 22.16 -0.98 -17.37
N VAL A 184 20.89 -0.89 -16.98
CA VAL A 184 19.92 -1.97 -17.25
C VAL A 184 19.03 -1.63 -18.46
N THR A 185 18.94 -2.56 -19.42
CA THR A 185 18.04 -2.45 -20.58
C THR A 185 16.73 -3.18 -20.28
N PHE A 186 15.64 -2.44 -20.16
CA PHE A 186 14.29 -3.02 -20.18
C PHE A 186 14.02 -3.68 -21.54
N SER A 187 13.38 -4.85 -21.53
CA SER A 187 12.84 -5.40 -22.77
C SER A 187 11.67 -4.54 -23.27
N ALA A 188 11.48 -4.47 -24.58
CA ALA A 188 10.32 -3.77 -25.17
C ALA A 188 8.98 -4.31 -24.66
N GLY A 189 8.92 -5.60 -24.26
CA GLY A 189 7.73 -6.22 -23.66
C GLY A 189 7.38 -5.66 -22.29
N GLN A 190 8.38 -5.43 -21.43
CA GLN A 190 8.15 -4.86 -20.09
C GLN A 190 7.71 -3.39 -20.17
N TRP A 191 8.31 -2.61 -21.08
CA TRP A 191 7.84 -1.25 -21.38
C TRP A 191 6.41 -1.21 -21.88
N LEU A 192 6.04 -2.16 -22.73
CA LEU A 192 4.70 -2.25 -23.30
C LEU A 192 3.66 -2.64 -22.24
N THR A 193 3.97 -3.59 -21.36
CA THR A 193 3.09 -3.99 -20.25
C THR A 193 2.81 -2.81 -19.32
N TRP A 194 3.85 -2.11 -18.86
CA TRP A 194 3.69 -0.92 -18.01
C TRP A 194 2.89 0.19 -18.71
N SER A 195 3.21 0.47 -19.98
CA SER A 195 2.50 1.50 -20.75
C SER A 195 1.02 1.14 -20.93
N ASN A 196 0.72 -0.13 -21.14
CA ASN A 196 -0.66 -0.63 -21.29
C ASN A 196 -1.43 -0.57 -19.97
N GLU A 197 -0.79 -0.86 -18.84
CA GLU A 197 -1.41 -0.79 -17.52
C GLU A 197 -1.65 0.65 -17.07
N TYR A 198 -0.68 1.53 -17.27
CA TYR A 198 -0.85 2.96 -17.02
C TYR A 198 -1.95 3.55 -17.92
N ALA A 199 -1.99 3.14 -19.19
CA ALA A 199 -3.08 3.50 -20.10
C ALA A 199 -4.44 2.93 -19.65
N ALA A 200 -4.50 1.69 -19.14
CA ALA A 200 -5.71 1.08 -18.64
C ALA A 200 -6.23 1.78 -17.37
N GLN A 201 -5.34 2.14 -16.44
CA GLN A 201 -5.69 2.93 -15.26
C GLN A 201 -6.19 4.33 -15.65
N SER A 202 -5.52 4.97 -16.62
CA SER A 202 -5.95 6.26 -17.17
C SER A 202 -7.33 6.14 -17.85
N ALA A 203 -7.57 5.09 -18.63
CA ALA A 203 -8.86 4.81 -19.27
C ALA A 203 -9.97 4.54 -18.26
N ALA A 204 -9.71 3.79 -17.19
CA ALA A 204 -10.66 3.56 -16.10
C ALA A 204 -11.03 4.88 -15.40
N ASN A 205 -10.04 5.75 -15.15
CA ASN A 205 -10.27 7.08 -14.60
C ASN A 205 -11.10 7.96 -15.55
N THR A 206 -10.82 7.92 -16.86
CA THR A 206 -11.61 8.60 -17.88
C THR A 206 -13.05 8.09 -17.91
N ALA A 207 -13.27 6.77 -17.86
CA ALA A 207 -14.60 6.18 -17.85
C ALA A 207 -15.40 6.60 -16.59
N ALA A 208 -14.76 6.66 -15.42
CA ALA A 208 -15.38 7.16 -14.20
C ALA A 208 -15.76 8.64 -14.29
N LEU A 209 -14.94 9.45 -14.98
CA LEU A 209 -15.24 10.86 -15.26
C LEU A 209 -16.45 10.99 -16.21
N LEU A 210 -16.49 10.19 -17.27
CA LEU A 210 -17.59 10.16 -18.23
C LEU A 210 -18.92 9.73 -17.57
N ALA A 211 -18.91 8.70 -16.73
CA ALA A 211 -20.11 8.29 -16.00
C ALA A 211 -20.65 9.38 -15.07
N LYS A 212 -19.78 10.19 -14.46
CA LYS A 212 -20.19 11.35 -13.65
C LYS A 212 -20.74 12.49 -14.52
N LEU A 213 -20.18 12.70 -15.71
CA LEU A 213 -20.71 13.65 -16.70
C LEU A 213 -22.09 13.22 -17.21
N ASP A 214 -22.31 11.92 -17.46
CA ASP A 214 -23.61 11.38 -17.86
C ASP A 214 -24.66 11.55 -16.76
N ALA A 215 -24.29 11.30 -15.49
CA ALA A 215 -25.16 11.55 -14.34
C ALA A 215 -25.51 13.04 -14.21
N LEU A 216 -24.55 13.93 -14.46
CA LEU A 216 -24.78 15.38 -14.48
C LEU A 216 -25.71 15.79 -15.63
N ALA A 217 -25.49 15.25 -16.83
CA ALA A 217 -26.35 15.49 -17.98
C ALA A 217 -27.80 15.03 -17.72
N ALA A 218 -27.98 13.89 -17.04
CA ALA A 218 -29.31 13.40 -16.66
C ALA A 218 -30.05 14.36 -15.71
N VAL A 219 -29.36 14.95 -14.72
CA VAL A 219 -29.92 15.96 -13.81
C VAL A 219 -30.36 17.21 -14.57
N VAL A 220 -29.49 17.70 -15.46
CA VAL A 220 -29.76 18.87 -16.32
C VAL A 220 -30.93 18.64 -17.29
N THR A 221 -31.09 17.41 -17.79
CA THR A 221 -32.15 17.09 -18.76
C THR A 221 -33.51 16.88 -18.06
N ALA A 222 -33.50 16.46 -16.80
CA ALA A 222 -34.70 16.25 -15.99
C ALA A 222 -35.26 17.57 -15.42
N ASP A 223 -34.41 18.56 -15.17
CA ASP A 223 -34.79 19.86 -14.61
C ASP A 223 -34.61 20.97 -15.65
N LYS A 224 -35.74 21.46 -16.19
CA LYS A 224 -35.74 22.42 -17.30
C LYS A 224 -35.30 23.84 -16.91
N ASP A 225 -35.11 24.10 -15.61
CA ASP A 225 -34.81 25.42 -15.07
C ASP A 225 -33.36 25.57 -14.56
N VAL A 226 -32.46 24.60 -14.85
CA VAL A 226 -31.04 24.74 -14.50
C VAL A 226 -30.40 25.86 -15.35
N SER A 227 -30.01 26.95 -14.70
CA SER A 227 -29.34 28.07 -15.37
C SER A 227 -27.93 27.69 -15.85
N ALA A 228 -27.43 28.39 -16.87
CA ALA A 228 -26.08 28.17 -17.39
C ALA A 228 -24.99 28.37 -16.31
N GLU A 229 -25.22 29.26 -15.33
CA GLU A 229 -24.33 29.48 -14.19
C GLU A 229 -24.33 28.32 -13.19
N GLU A 230 -25.50 27.74 -12.92
CA GLU A 230 -25.61 26.58 -12.02
C GLU A 230 -24.96 25.34 -12.65
N LEU A 231 -25.16 25.14 -13.95
CA LEU A 231 -24.48 24.11 -14.75
C LEU A 231 -22.95 24.23 -14.69
N ARG A 232 -22.45 25.46 -14.89
CA ARG A 232 -21.01 25.74 -14.83
C ARG A 232 -20.43 25.49 -13.44
N ARG A 233 -21.16 25.88 -12.38
CA ARG A 233 -20.78 25.62 -10.99
C ARG A 233 -20.67 24.12 -10.71
N ILE A 234 -21.65 23.32 -11.14
CA ILE A 234 -21.64 21.87 -10.89
C ILE A 234 -20.47 21.18 -11.64
N VAL A 235 -20.20 21.58 -12.89
CA VAL A 235 -19.03 21.10 -13.65
C VAL A 235 -17.73 21.50 -12.94
N ASP A 236 -17.59 22.76 -12.53
CA ASP A 236 -16.40 23.25 -11.83
C ASP A 236 -16.18 22.55 -10.48
N ASP A 237 -17.25 22.26 -9.73
CA ASP A 237 -17.19 21.54 -8.46
C ASP A 237 -16.77 20.07 -8.68
N ALA A 238 -17.29 19.41 -9.71
CA ALA A 238 -16.91 18.04 -10.07
C ALA A 238 -15.46 17.95 -10.55
N VAL A 239 -15.01 18.92 -11.37
CA VAL A 239 -13.63 19.03 -11.83
C VAL A 239 -12.70 19.33 -10.66
N LYS A 240 -13.04 20.24 -9.75
CA LYS A 240 -12.26 20.55 -8.53
C LYS A 240 -12.18 19.36 -7.57
N ALA A 241 -13.27 18.63 -7.37
CA ALA A 241 -13.25 17.42 -6.52
C ALA A 241 -12.31 16.34 -7.10
N ASN A 242 -12.28 16.21 -8.42
CA ASN A 242 -11.42 15.24 -9.10
C ASN A 242 -9.95 15.71 -9.17
N SER A 243 -9.72 16.96 -9.57
CA SER A 243 -8.38 17.54 -9.68
C SER A 243 -7.72 17.70 -8.32
N SER A 244 -8.46 18.01 -7.25
CA SER A 244 -7.88 18.07 -5.91
C SER A 244 -7.47 16.70 -5.37
N THR A 245 -8.09 15.60 -5.81
CA THR A 245 -7.70 14.25 -5.38
C THR A 245 -6.44 13.79 -6.12
N GLN A 246 -6.38 13.96 -7.45
CA GLN A 246 -5.19 13.65 -8.24
C GLN A 246 -4.02 14.61 -7.95
N ALA A 247 -4.28 15.90 -7.81
CA ALA A 247 -3.25 16.88 -7.48
C ALA A 247 -2.72 16.67 -6.06
N LYS A 248 -3.56 16.26 -5.08
CA LYS A 248 -3.06 15.87 -3.75
C LYS A 248 -2.19 14.63 -3.81
N MET A 249 -2.58 13.61 -4.59
CA MET A 249 -1.77 12.40 -4.74
C MET A 249 -0.42 12.70 -5.41
N ILE A 250 -0.41 13.46 -6.51
CA ILE A 250 0.80 13.87 -7.22
C ILE A 250 1.65 14.79 -6.36
N ALA A 251 1.05 15.75 -5.64
CA ALA A 251 1.77 16.64 -4.73
C ALA A 251 2.34 15.88 -3.52
N GLN A 252 1.63 14.91 -2.97
CA GLN A 252 2.13 14.05 -1.89
C GLN A 252 3.31 13.21 -2.36
N GLN A 253 3.23 12.65 -3.57
CA GLN A 253 4.33 11.89 -4.16
C GLN A 253 5.54 12.79 -4.45
N ALA A 254 5.33 13.95 -5.05
CA ALA A 254 6.40 14.93 -5.31
C ALA A 254 7.05 15.45 -4.01
N VAL A 255 6.27 15.64 -2.94
CA VAL A 255 6.79 16.02 -1.61
C VAL A 255 7.60 14.89 -0.98
N ALA A 256 7.18 13.64 -1.15
CA ALA A 256 7.93 12.48 -0.67
C ALA A 256 9.27 12.34 -1.41
N GLU A 257 9.27 12.46 -2.73
CA GLU A 257 10.48 12.43 -3.57
C GLU A 257 11.42 13.60 -3.25
N LEU A 258 10.87 14.82 -3.08
CA LEU A 258 11.66 15.98 -2.66
C LEU A 258 12.30 15.78 -1.28
N ARG A 259 11.61 15.09 -0.36
CA ARG A 259 12.15 14.81 0.97
C ARG A 259 13.37 13.91 0.91
N VAL A 260 13.33 12.88 0.07
CA VAL A 260 14.47 11.98 -0.16
C VAL A 260 15.66 12.78 -0.71
N ALA A 261 15.44 13.52 -1.80
CA ALA A 261 16.51 14.29 -2.45
C ALA A 261 17.15 15.35 -1.53
N VAL A 262 16.35 16.09 -0.74
CA VAL A 262 16.88 17.11 0.17
C VAL A 262 17.66 16.49 1.34
N ARG A 263 17.24 15.31 1.83
CA ARG A 263 17.96 14.58 2.89
C ARG A 263 19.29 14.03 2.37
N GLU A 264 19.33 13.49 1.15
CA GLU A 264 20.57 13.02 0.52
C GLU A 264 21.60 14.15 0.37
N GLU A 265 21.17 15.32 -0.08
CA GLU A 265 22.06 16.48 -0.26
C GLU A 265 22.53 17.10 1.06
N LEU A 266 21.71 17.05 2.11
CA LEU A 266 22.05 17.65 3.41
C LEU A 266 22.81 16.70 4.35
N GLY A 267 22.85 15.40 4.07
CA GLY A 267 23.48 14.41 4.94
C GLY A 267 22.64 14.03 6.15
N GLU A 268 22.95 12.88 6.75
CA GLU A 268 22.16 12.24 7.82
C GLU A 268 22.06 13.10 9.10
N GLU A 269 23.06 13.93 9.39
CA GLU A 269 23.08 14.82 10.55
C GLU A 269 22.13 16.01 10.43
N ASN A 270 21.55 16.25 9.25
CA ASN A 270 20.70 17.41 8.97
C ASN A 270 19.25 17.06 8.61
N GLN A 271 18.76 15.85 8.94
CA GLN A 271 17.41 15.40 8.55
C GLN A 271 16.29 16.32 9.07
N GLU A 272 16.39 16.84 10.29
CA GLU A 272 15.38 17.75 10.84
C GLU A 272 15.29 19.07 10.04
N LYS A 273 16.44 19.53 9.52
CA LYS A 273 16.52 20.70 8.65
C LYS A 273 15.99 20.38 7.24
N ALA A 274 16.27 19.19 6.72
CA ALA A 274 15.74 18.72 5.45
C ALA A 274 14.20 18.64 5.46
N ASP A 275 13.63 18.11 6.55
CA ASP A 275 12.18 18.03 6.74
C ASP A 275 11.55 19.40 6.86
N ALA A 276 12.15 20.31 7.63
CA ALA A 276 11.67 21.68 7.74
C ALA A 276 11.64 22.42 6.38
N ILE A 277 12.61 22.17 5.50
CA ILE A 277 12.65 22.74 4.15
C ILE A 277 11.52 22.16 3.29
N VAL A 278 11.36 20.84 3.29
CA VAL A 278 10.35 20.14 2.48
C VAL A 278 8.94 20.48 2.95
N ASP A 279 8.72 20.56 4.26
CA ASP A 279 7.42 20.94 4.82
C ASP A 279 7.07 22.40 4.51
N ALA A 280 8.06 23.30 4.52
CA ALA A 280 7.85 24.69 4.10
C ALA A 280 7.49 24.79 2.60
N VAL A 281 8.08 23.96 1.74
CA VAL A 281 7.73 23.85 0.32
C VAL A 281 6.32 23.26 0.15
N ALA A 282 5.99 22.19 0.88
CA ALA A 282 4.67 21.55 0.83
C ALA A 282 3.54 22.50 1.27
N VAL A 283 3.76 23.30 2.33
CA VAL A 283 2.81 24.34 2.77
C VAL A 283 2.61 25.42 1.71
N ARG A 284 3.65 25.76 0.94
CA ARG A 284 3.55 26.71 -0.18
C ARG A 284 2.75 26.13 -1.34
N LEU A 285 3.06 24.89 -1.74
CA LEU A 285 2.35 24.17 -2.80
C LEU A 285 0.86 23.91 -2.47
N ALA A 286 0.49 23.93 -1.18
CA ALA A 286 -0.89 23.77 -0.75
C ALA A 286 -1.70 25.09 -0.72
N ARG A 287 -1.06 26.25 -0.94
CA ARG A 287 -1.70 27.58 -0.89
C ARG A 287 -2.00 28.17 -2.27
N ASP A 288 -1.36 27.66 -3.32
CA ASP A 288 -1.56 28.04 -4.72
C ASP A 288 -2.48 27.03 -5.44
#